data_AF-A0A968U4P1-F1
#
_entry.id   AF-A0A968U4P1-F1
#
_cell.length_a   1.000
_cell.length_b   1.000
_cell.length_c   1.000
_cell.angle_alpha   90.00
_cell.angle_beta   90.00
_cell.angle_gamma   90.00
#
_symmetry.space_group_name_H-M   'P 1'
#
loop_
_entity.id
_entity.type
_entity.pdbx_description
1 polymer ?
#
loop_
_entity_poly.entity_id
_entity_poly.type
_entity_poly.pdbx_seq_one_letter_code
_entity_poly.pdbx_strand_id
1 'polypeptide(L)'
;MLPDYWQTVHRLVVICLDDLDIVMQLQLALQALRSALPQSHITLLTAYADDQLTALSPWINQTLMHSTDGWKALESNTSTFGEVGIASAKQNPNGFGDVITLIRVIRGQQFDAAIIFTDEGDRPML
;
A
#
# COMPACT_ATOMS: atom_id res chain seq x y z
N MET A 1 6.25 4.64 -25.18
CA MET A 1 5.72 3.26 -25.16
C MET A 1 6.23 2.59 -23.90
N LEU A 2 5.39 1.85 -23.18
CA LEU A 2 5.84 1.05 -22.04
C LEU A 2 6.63 -0.17 -22.55
N PRO A 3 7.66 -0.62 -21.82
CA PRO A 3 8.35 -1.87 -22.11
C PRO A 3 7.39 -3.06 -22.23
N ASP A 4 7.75 -4.08 -23.03
CA ASP A 4 6.88 -5.23 -23.33
C ASP A 4 6.38 -5.99 -22.10
N TYR A 5 7.17 -6.05 -21.02
CA TYR A 5 6.78 -6.72 -19.78
C TYR A 5 5.57 -6.07 -19.09
N TRP A 6 5.31 -4.77 -19.31
CA TRP A 6 4.14 -4.11 -18.73
C TRP A 6 2.84 -4.54 -19.41
N GLN A 7 2.91 -4.97 -20.67
CA GLN A 7 1.72 -5.41 -21.41
C GLN A 7 1.15 -6.72 -20.87
N THR A 8 1.95 -7.50 -20.14
CA THR A 8 1.54 -8.75 -19.51
C THR A 8 1.06 -8.59 -18.07
N VAL A 9 1.07 -7.36 -17.53
CA VAL A 9 0.63 -7.10 -16.15
C VAL A 9 -0.89 -7.15 -16.07
N HIS A 10 -1.42 -8.17 -15.40
CA HIS A 10 -2.86 -8.35 -15.20
C HIS A 10 -3.29 -7.93 -13.79
N ARG A 11 -2.42 -8.02 -12.80
CA ARG A 11 -2.72 -7.67 -11.40
C ARG A 11 -1.69 -6.66 -10.91
N LEU A 12 -2.09 -5.40 -10.85
CA LEU A 12 -1.26 -4.29 -10.40
C LEU A 12 -1.69 -3.85 -9.00
N VAL A 13 -0.76 -3.76 -8.07
CA VAL A 13 -0.98 -3.06 -6.81
C VAL A 13 -0.35 -1.67 -6.88
N VAL A 14 -1.13 -0.66 -6.53
CA VAL A 14 -0.68 0.72 -6.31
C VAL A 14 -0.65 0.94 -4.81
N ILE A 15 0.50 1.33 -4.26
CA ILE A 15 0.70 1.52 -2.83
C ILE A 15 0.79 3.02 -2.58
N CYS A 16 -0.09 3.55 -1.73
CA CYS A 16 -0.11 4.94 -1.27
C CYS A 16 -0.60 4.97 0.18
N LEU A 17 0.33 4.97 1.13
CA LEU A 17 0.04 4.93 2.56
C LEU A 17 -0.12 6.32 3.19
N ASP A 18 -0.09 7.36 2.36
CA ASP A 18 -0.23 8.76 2.76
C ASP A 18 -1.70 9.17 3.01
N ASP A 19 -1.88 10.44 3.35
CA ASP A 19 -3.17 11.08 3.61
C ASP A 19 -4.07 11.14 2.37
N LEU A 20 -5.37 11.36 2.61
CA LEU A 20 -6.41 11.37 1.58
C LEU A 20 -6.13 12.40 0.47
N ASP A 21 -5.54 13.54 0.79
CA ASP A 21 -5.22 14.59 -0.18
C ASP A 21 -4.22 14.11 -1.22
N ILE A 22 -3.21 13.34 -0.82
CA ILE A 22 -2.27 12.69 -1.75
C ILE A 22 -3.00 11.66 -2.61
N VAL A 23 -3.87 10.83 -2.01
CA VAL A 23 -4.68 9.86 -2.77
C VAL A 23 -5.60 10.55 -3.79
N MET A 24 -6.13 11.73 -3.48
CA MET A 24 -6.91 12.55 -4.40
C MET A 24 -6.07 13.15 -5.52
N GLN A 25 -4.81 13.51 -5.26
CA GLN A 25 -3.89 13.95 -6.31
C GLN A 25 -3.47 12.81 -7.25
N LEU A 26 -3.45 11.56 -6.75
CA LEU A 26 -3.13 10.38 -7.55
C LEU A 26 -4.17 10.04 -8.63
N GLN A 27 -5.34 10.68 -8.65
CA GLN A 27 -6.39 10.37 -9.63
C GLN A 27 -5.91 10.49 -11.08
N LEU A 28 -5.10 11.49 -11.40
CA LEU A 28 -4.53 11.66 -12.75
C LEU A 28 -3.52 10.56 -13.09
N ALA A 29 -2.70 10.14 -12.12
CA ALA A 29 -1.76 9.05 -12.30
C ALA A 29 -2.49 7.72 -12.51
N LEU A 30 -3.54 7.46 -11.72
CA LEU A 30 -4.38 6.27 -11.85
C LEU A 30 -5.12 6.23 -13.20
N GLN A 31 -5.61 7.37 -13.67
CA GLN A 31 -6.22 7.49 -14.99
C GLN A 31 -5.21 7.19 -16.12
N ALA A 32 -3.99 7.71 -16.02
CA ALA A 32 -2.93 7.42 -16.97
C ALA A 32 -2.55 5.93 -16.96
N LEU A 33 -2.45 5.34 -15.77
CA LEU A 33 -2.20 3.90 -15.60
C LEU A 33 -3.31 3.06 -16.23
N ARG A 34 -4.59 3.39 -15.99
CA ARG A 34 -5.71 2.69 -16.62
C ARG A 34 -5.66 2.78 -18.14
N SER A 35 -5.31 3.95 -18.67
CA SER A 35 -5.22 4.17 -20.11
C SER A 35 -4.08 3.37 -20.74
N ALA A 36 -2.97 3.20 -20.01
CA ALA A 36 -1.82 2.42 -20.45
C ALA A 36 -1.99 0.91 -20.26
N LEU A 37 -2.75 0.49 -19.24
CA LEU A 37 -2.97 -0.90 -18.84
C LEU A 37 -4.49 -1.20 -18.74
N PRO A 38 -5.24 -1.11 -19.84
CA PRO A 38 -6.71 -1.16 -19.81
C PRO A 38 -7.27 -2.48 -19.27
N GLN A 39 -6.53 -3.59 -19.48
CA GLN A 39 -6.93 -4.93 -19.05
C GLN A 39 -6.45 -5.29 -17.63
N SER A 40 -5.66 -4.43 -16.98
CA SER A 40 -5.12 -4.72 -15.65
C SER A 40 -6.18 -4.55 -14.55
N HIS A 41 -6.15 -5.40 -13.54
CA HIS A 41 -6.86 -5.20 -12.29
C HIS A 41 -5.98 -4.35 -11.38
N ILE A 42 -6.40 -3.11 -11.11
CA ILE A 42 -5.65 -2.14 -10.29
C ILE A 42 -6.22 -2.17 -8.88
N THR A 43 -5.41 -2.59 -7.92
CA THR A 43 -5.72 -2.57 -6.50
C THR A 43 -4.98 -1.43 -5.81
N LEU A 44 -5.67 -0.54 -5.11
CA LEU A 44 -5.04 0.50 -4.29
C LEU A 44 -4.85 -0.02 -2.86
N LEU A 45 -3.61 -0.11 -2.39
CA LEU A 45 -3.27 -0.29 -0.98
C LEU A 45 -3.08 1.09 -0.33
N THR A 46 -3.94 1.43 0.63
CA THR A 46 -3.91 2.73 1.31
C THR A 46 -4.15 2.64 2.81
N ALA A 47 -3.64 3.63 3.55
CA ALA A 47 -3.90 3.80 4.97
C ALA A 47 -5.28 4.39 5.26
N TYR A 48 -5.90 5.04 4.26
CA TYR A 48 -7.17 5.70 4.42
C TYR A 48 -8.36 4.74 4.17
N ALA A 49 -9.24 4.66 5.16
CA ALA A 49 -10.36 3.76 5.22
C ALA A 49 -11.65 4.43 4.75
N ASP A 50 -11.90 4.45 3.45
CA ASP A 50 -13.20 4.91 2.98
C ASP A 50 -13.68 4.08 1.80
N ASP A 51 -14.82 3.42 2.00
CA ASP A 51 -15.49 2.66 0.95
C ASP A 51 -15.86 3.58 -0.24
N GLN A 52 -15.97 4.90 0.00
CA GLN A 52 -16.24 5.88 -1.04
C GLN A 52 -15.07 6.11 -2.00
N LEU A 53 -13.82 5.78 -1.63
CA LEU A 53 -12.67 5.96 -2.53
C LEU A 53 -12.81 5.14 -3.81
N THR A 54 -13.29 3.90 -3.67
CA THR A 54 -13.51 3.02 -4.82
C THR A 54 -14.66 3.55 -5.69
N ALA A 55 -15.65 4.22 -5.09
CA ALA A 55 -16.76 4.84 -5.82
C ALA A 55 -16.33 6.12 -6.56
N LEU A 56 -15.41 6.89 -5.97
CA LEU A 56 -14.91 8.15 -6.54
C LEU A 56 -13.85 7.95 -7.62
N SER A 57 -13.13 6.82 -7.58
CA SER A 57 -12.04 6.51 -8.50
C SER A 57 -12.38 5.32 -9.39
N PRO A 58 -13.02 5.54 -10.56
CA PRO A 58 -13.39 4.47 -11.50
C PRO A 58 -12.18 3.72 -12.08
N TRP A 59 -10.98 4.26 -11.87
CA TRP A 59 -9.71 3.69 -12.30
C TRP A 59 -9.20 2.57 -11.39
N ILE A 60 -9.77 2.43 -10.19
CA ILE A 60 -9.41 1.40 -9.20
C ILE A 60 -10.49 0.32 -9.22
N ASN A 61 -10.08 -0.94 -9.19
CA ASN A 61 -11.01 -2.07 -9.10
C ASN A 61 -11.27 -2.49 -7.65
N GLN A 62 -10.25 -2.37 -6.80
CA GLN A 62 -10.29 -2.82 -5.42
C GLN A 62 -9.45 -1.90 -4.54
N THR A 63 -9.91 -1.63 -3.33
CA THR A 63 -9.13 -0.95 -2.29
C THR A 63 -8.79 -1.95 -1.20
N LEU A 64 -7.51 -1.99 -0.80
CA LEU A 64 -7.02 -2.69 0.37
C LEU A 64 -6.65 -1.62 1.40
N MET A 65 -7.31 -1.67 2.55
CA MET A 65 -7.00 -0.79 3.66
C MET A 65 -5.96 -1.45 4.57
N HIS A 66 -4.95 -0.70 4.97
CA HIS A 66 -4.03 -1.09 6.03
C HIS A 66 -3.74 0.07 6.97
N SER A 67 -4.13 -0.03 8.25
CA SER A 67 -3.78 1.00 9.23
C SER A 67 -2.26 1.07 9.41
N THR A 68 -1.70 2.29 9.38
CA THR A 68 -0.29 2.56 9.66
C THR A 68 0.07 2.45 11.15
N ASP A 69 -0.92 2.25 12.03
CA ASP A 69 -0.71 2.09 13.48
C ASP A 69 0.22 0.91 13.82
N GLY A 70 0.17 -0.17 13.02
CA GLY A 70 1.05 -1.32 13.18
C GLY A 70 2.52 -1.02 12.86
N TRP A 71 2.77 -0.14 11.89
CA TRP A 71 4.12 0.27 11.49
C TRP A 71 4.73 1.28 12.45
N LYS A 72 3.95 2.28 12.90
CA LYS A 72 4.40 3.24 13.93
C LYS A 72 4.78 2.56 15.26
N ALA A 73 4.09 1.46 15.60
CA ALA A 73 4.42 0.63 16.76
C ALA A 73 5.74 -0.17 16.59
N LEU A 74 6.13 -0.47 15.35
CA LEU A 74 7.42 -1.09 15.04
C LEU A 74 8.54 -0.06 15.07
N GLU A 75 8.35 1.11 14.45
CA GLU A 75 9.37 2.17 14.37
C GLU A 75 9.77 2.69 15.75
N SER A 76 8.81 2.91 16.65
CA SER A 76 9.10 3.29 18.04
C SER A 76 9.90 2.23 18.83
N ASN A 77 10.03 0.99 18.33
CA ASN A 77 10.83 -0.09 18.90
C ASN A 77 12.15 -0.37 18.16
N THR A 78 12.47 0.36 17.08
CA THR A 78 13.66 0.07 16.24
C THR A 78 15.01 0.56 16.77
N SER A 79 15.09 1.07 18.01
CA SER A 79 16.40 1.35 18.63
C SER A 79 17.22 0.09 18.95
N THR A 80 16.66 -1.13 18.79
CA THR A 80 17.39 -2.38 19.00
C THR A 80 16.94 -3.46 18.00
N PHE A 81 17.42 -3.39 16.76
CA PHE A 81 17.17 -4.36 15.67
C PHE A 81 17.78 -5.78 15.89
N GLY A 82 17.95 -6.23 17.14
CA GLY A 82 18.58 -7.51 17.48
C GLY A 82 17.67 -8.55 18.13
N GLU A 83 16.65 -8.16 18.92
CA GLU A 83 15.94 -9.11 19.79
C GLU A 83 14.41 -8.94 19.87
N VAL A 84 13.82 -7.96 19.19
CA VAL A 84 12.44 -7.52 19.46
C VAL A 84 11.43 -8.10 18.46
N GLY A 85 11.30 -9.42 18.43
CA GLY A 85 10.14 -10.10 17.81
C GLY A 85 9.06 -10.47 18.83
N ILE A 86 9.39 -10.51 20.13
CA ILE A 86 8.55 -11.15 21.17
C ILE A 86 8.04 -10.14 22.21
N ALA A 87 8.70 -8.97 22.37
CA ALA A 87 8.31 -8.00 23.40
C ALA A 87 7.21 -6.99 22.98
N SER A 88 7.09 -6.65 21.68
CA SER A 88 6.09 -5.67 21.20
C SER A 88 4.64 -6.16 21.24
N ALA A 89 4.41 -7.47 21.39
CA ALA A 89 3.06 -8.02 21.58
C ALA A 89 2.38 -7.54 22.88
N LYS A 90 3.12 -6.96 23.84
CA LYS A 90 2.55 -6.48 25.11
C LYS A 90 1.96 -5.06 25.04
N GLN A 91 2.34 -4.22 24.07
CA GLN A 91 1.87 -2.83 24.00
C GLN A 91 0.84 -2.58 22.89
N ASN A 92 0.90 -3.33 21.80
CA ASN A 92 -0.21 -3.44 20.85
C ASN A 92 -0.19 -4.87 20.26
N PRO A 93 -0.84 -5.86 20.89
CA PRO A 93 -0.80 -7.27 20.47
C PRO A 93 -1.26 -7.49 19.02
N ASN A 94 -1.98 -6.52 18.43
CA ASN A 94 -2.53 -6.63 17.08
C ASN A 94 -1.57 -6.06 16.02
N GLY A 95 -0.71 -5.09 16.34
CA GLY A 95 0.08 -4.36 15.33
C GLY A 95 1.01 -5.24 14.48
N PHE A 96 1.69 -6.22 15.10
CA PHE A 96 2.50 -7.18 14.34
C PHE A 96 1.64 -8.23 13.61
N GLY A 97 0.49 -8.59 14.20
CA GLY A 97 -0.51 -9.46 13.56
C GLY A 97 -1.10 -8.83 12.29
N ASP A 98 -1.27 -7.51 12.28
CA ASP A 98 -1.82 -6.75 11.16
C ASP A 98 -0.83 -6.73 9.98
N VAL A 99 0.47 -6.58 10.23
CA VAL A 99 1.52 -6.68 9.19
C VAL A 99 1.60 -8.08 8.61
N ILE A 100 1.59 -9.12 9.44
CA ILE A 100 1.59 -10.52 8.96
C ILE A 100 0.31 -10.83 8.15
N THR A 101 -0.83 -10.28 8.57
CA THR A 101 -2.09 -10.40 7.85
C THR A 101 -2.00 -9.71 6.48
N LEU A 102 -1.46 -8.50 6.42
CA LEU A 102 -1.22 -7.79 5.16
C LEU A 102 -0.31 -8.61 4.23
N ILE A 103 0.81 -9.14 4.73
CA ILE A 103 1.73 -9.98 3.95
C ILE A 103 0.98 -11.18 3.37
N ARG A 104 0.12 -11.83 4.16
CA ARG A 104 -0.68 -12.97 3.69
C ARG A 104 -1.68 -12.55 2.61
N VAL A 105 -2.35 -11.40 2.77
CA VAL A 105 -3.30 -10.86 1.78
C VAL A 105 -2.57 -10.52 0.48
N ILE A 106 -1.47 -9.77 0.54
CA ILE A 106 -0.67 -9.41 -0.64
C ILE A 106 -0.16 -10.67 -1.35
N ARG A 107 0.37 -11.65 -0.60
CA ARG A 107 0.85 -12.91 -1.16
C ARG A 107 -0.28 -13.72 -1.81
N GLY A 108 -1.45 -13.76 -1.19
CA GLY A 108 -2.63 -14.46 -1.72
C GLY A 108 -3.18 -13.83 -3.00
N GLN A 109 -2.99 -12.52 -3.17
CA GLN A 109 -3.43 -11.77 -4.34
C GLN A 109 -2.50 -11.91 -5.55
N GLN A 110 -1.30 -12.50 -5.42
CA GLN A 110 -0.40 -12.79 -6.56
C GLN A 110 -0.25 -11.63 -7.56
N PHE A 111 0.11 -10.43 -7.08
CA PHE A 111 0.34 -9.28 -7.95
C PHE A 111 1.54 -9.49 -8.88
N ASP A 112 1.42 -9.07 -10.13
CA ASP A 112 2.48 -9.15 -11.15
C ASP A 112 3.47 -7.98 -11.05
N ALA A 113 2.97 -6.83 -10.59
CA ALA A 113 3.74 -5.61 -10.43
C ALA A 113 3.19 -4.76 -9.28
N ALA A 114 4.06 -3.91 -8.75
CA ALA A 114 3.72 -2.90 -7.75
C ALA A 114 4.23 -1.52 -8.20
N ILE A 115 3.42 -0.48 -7.97
CA ILE A 115 3.84 0.92 -8.08
C ILE A 115 3.68 1.55 -6.70
N ILE A 116 4.73 2.18 -6.20
CA ILE A 116 4.74 2.80 -4.88
C ILE A 116 4.76 4.31 -5.07
N PHE A 117 3.74 4.97 -4.54
CA PHE A 117 3.73 6.41 -4.32
C PHE A 117 4.04 6.63 -2.84
N THR A 118 5.12 7.35 -2.59
CA THR A 118 5.58 7.74 -1.27
C THR A 118 6.09 9.15 -1.40
N ASP A 119 5.79 10.01 -0.42
CA ASP A 119 6.52 11.25 -0.26
C ASP A 119 7.94 10.92 0.25
N GLU A 120 8.96 11.64 -0.23
CA GLU A 120 10.32 11.57 0.32
C GLU A 120 10.44 12.33 1.66
N GLY A 121 9.41 13.09 2.05
CA GLY A 121 9.40 14.01 3.18
C GLY A 121 9.49 13.41 4.58
N ASP A 122 9.12 12.13 4.77
CA ASP A 122 9.04 11.50 6.11
C ASP A 122 10.24 10.58 6.43
N ARG A 123 11.44 10.96 5.95
CA ARG A 123 12.67 10.33 6.44
C ARG A 123 13.00 10.90 7.82
N PRO A 124 13.23 10.08 8.87
CA PRO A 124 13.91 10.59 10.05
C PRO A 124 15.24 11.19 9.59
N MET A 125 15.45 12.48 9.85
CA MET A 125 16.72 13.12 9.53
C MET A 125 17.84 12.34 10.24
N LEU A 126 18.69 11.71 9.44
CA LEU A 126 19.94 11.08 9.90
C LEU A 126 20.89 12.12 10.48
#